data_AF-A0A645JCS2-F1
#
_entry.id   AF-A0A645JCS2-F1
#
_cell.length_a   1.000
_cell.length_b   1.000
_cell.length_c   1.000
_cell.angle_alpha   90.00
_cell.angle_beta   90.00
_cell.angle_gamma   90.00
#
_symmetry.space_group_name_H-M   'P 1'
#
loop_
_entity.id
_entity.type
_entity.pdbx_description
1 polymer ?
#
loop_
_entity_poly.entity_id
_entity_poly.type
_entity_poly.pdbx_seq_one_letter_code
_entity_poly.pdbx_strand_id
1 'polypeptide(L)'
;MLLNYKPDLTNDDTSNNAGAFIGSLERLIIVLLLSVNQYSAIGLVLTAKSVARYDKISKDQIFSEYYLLGTLLSTLYVIVAFSIFI
;
A
#
# COMPACT_ATOMS: atom_id res chain seq x y z
N MET A 1 -16.70 -43.65 -12.30
CA MET A 1 -15.29 -43.30 -12.01
C MET A 1 -15.23 -41.80 -11.77
N LEU A 2 -15.65 -41.36 -10.58
CA LEU A 2 -15.62 -39.97 -10.15
C LEU A 2 -14.31 -39.73 -9.42
N LEU A 3 -13.27 -39.32 -10.15
CA LEU A 3 -12.07 -38.80 -9.51
C LEU A 3 -12.33 -37.32 -9.20
N ASN A 4 -12.59 -37.08 -7.90
CA ASN A 4 -12.51 -35.79 -7.23
C ASN A 4 -11.32 -34.97 -7.75
N TYR A 5 -11.59 -34.02 -8.64
CA TYR A 5 -10.72 -32.87 -8.83
C TYR A 5 -11.13 -31.82 -7.78
N LYS A 6 -10.53 -31.89 -6.60
CA LYS A 6 -10.43 -30.73 -5.70
C LYS A 6 -9.12 -30.06 -6.07
N PRO A 7 -9.10 -28.84 -6.63
CA PRO A 7 -7.86 -28.10 -6.70
C PRO A 7 -7.38 -27.91 -5.26
N ASP A 8 -6.15 -28.35 -5.05
CA ASP A 8 -5.38 -28.19 -3.84
C ASP A 8 -5.26 -26.69 -3.56
N LEU A 9 -6.04 -26.22 -2.57
CA LEU A 9 -5.92 -24.89 -1.96
C LEU A 9 -4.66 -24.91 -1.08
N THR A 10 -3.51 -25.14 -1.69
CA THR A 10 -2.21 -24.99 -1.04
C THR A 10 -1.88 -23.50 -0.97
N ASN A 11 -2.35 -22.88 0.12
CA ASN A 11 -1.56 -22.02 1.00
C ASN A 11 -0.45 -21.16 0.36
N ASP A 12 -0.78 -20.34 -0.63
CA ASP A 12 0.06 -19.20 -1.07
C ASP A 12 -0.59 -17.84 -0.74
N ASP A 13 -1.67 -17.85 0.04
CA ASP A 13 -2.41 -16.63 0.43
C ASP A 13 -1.77 -15.88 1.61
N THR A 14 -0.81 -16.47 2.32
CA THR A 14 -0.21 -15.86 3.52
C THR A 14 0.81 -14.76 3.16
N SER A 15 1.42 -14.81 1.98
CA SER A 15 2.41 -13.82 1.52
C SER A 15 1.76 -12.52 1.01
N ASN A 16 0.58 -12.62 0.39
CA ASN A 16 -0.06 -11.47 -0.25
C ASN A 16 -0.80 -10.54 0.73
N ASN A 17 -1.22 -11.07 1.88
CA ASN A 17 -1.91 -10.29 2.91
C ASN A 17 -1.00 -9.26 3.59
N ALA A 18 0.29 -9.56 3.77
CA ALA A 18 1.22 -8.65 4.43
C ALA A 18 1.26 -7.26 3.74
N GLY A 19 1.22 -7.22 2.41
CA GLY A 19 1.16 -5.98 1.64
C GLY A 19 -0.12 -5.17 1.86
N ALA A 20 -1.27 -5.85 2.04
CA ALA A 20 -2.55 -5.20 2.33
C ALA A 20 -2.58 -4.63 3.76
N PHE A 21 -2.04 -5.36 4.74
CA PHE A 21 -1.89 -4.87 6.12
C PHE A 21 -0.99 -3.64 6.20
N ILE A 22 0.13 -3.62 5.47
CA ILE A 22 1.05 -2.47 5.41
C ILE A 22 0.34 -1.23 4.85
N GLY A 23 -0.44 -1.39 3.78
CA GLY A 23 -1.21 -0.28 3.20
C GLY A 23 -2.27 0.29 4.14
N SER A 24 -2.92 -0.56 4.95
CA SER A 24 -3.88 -0.11 5.97
C SER A 24 -3.20 0.59 7.14
N LEU A 25 -2.03 0.12 7.58
CA LEU A 25 -1.25 0.75 8.64
C LEU A 25 -0.76 2.14 8.23
N GLU A 26 -0.30 2.29 6.98
CA GLU A 26 0.12 3.58 6.43
C GLU A 26 -1.01 4.60 6.43
N ARG A 27 -2.22 4.22 6.01
CA ARG A 27 -3.39 5.12 6.05
C ARG A 27 -3.70 5.59 7.47
N LEU A 28 -3.60 4.70 8.47
CA LEU A 28 -3.73 5.05 9.89
C LEU A 28 -2.68 6.09 10.32
N ILE A 29 -1.42 5.88 9.94
CA ILE A 29 -0.33 6.81 10.26
C ILE A 29 -0.52 8.16 9.58
N ILE A 30 -0.92 8.19 8.30
CA ILE A 30 -1.18 9.43 7.56
C ILE A 30 -2.32 10.22 8.22
N VAL A 31 -3.41 9.56 8.63
CA VAL A 31 -4.54 10.21 9.33
C VAL A 31 -4.11 10.80 10.67
N LEU A 32 -3.29 10.08 11.44
CA LEU A 32 -2.74 10.59 12.70
C LEU A 32 -1.84 11.81 12.47
N LEU A 33 -0.95 11.77 11.47
CA LEU A 33 -0.05 12.87 11.13
C LEU A 33 -0.80 14.11 10.60
N LEU A 34 -1.85 13.91 9.82
CA LEU A 34 -2.75 14.99 9.37
C LEU A 34 -3.46 15.66 10.54
N SER A 35 -3.90 14.88 11.54
CA SER A 35 -4.52 15.43 12.75
C SER A 35 -3.57 16.34 13.55
N VAL A 36 -2.26 16.10 13.47
CA VAL A 36 -1.22 16.92 14.11
C VAL A 36 -0.68 18.00 13.14
N ASN A 37 -1.25 18.16 11.94
CA ASN A 37 -0.79 19.09 10.89
C ASN A 37 0.69 18.90 10.47
N GLN A 38 1.23 17.69 10.63
CA GLN A 38 2.63 17.38 10.33
C GLN A 38 2.79 16.80 8.92
N TYR A 39 2.67 17.66 7.92
CA TYR A 39 2.73 17.27 6.50
C TYR A 39 4.10 16.69 6.08
N SER A 40 5.20 17.13 6.70
CA SER A 40 6.55 16.64 6.38
C SER A 40 6.73 15.16 6.74
N ALA A 41 6.16 14.72 7.86
CA ALA A 41 6.25 13.33 8.31
C ALA A 41 5.50 12.36 7.39
N ILE A 42 4.45 12.81 6.69
CA ILE A 42 3.72 12.01 5.70
C ILE A 42 4.65 11.57 4.56
N GLY A 43 5.52 12.47 4.10
CA GLY A 43 6.53 12.18 3.08
C GLY A 43 7.55 11.13 3.54
N LEU A 44 7.95 11.17 4.81
CA LEU A 44 8.86 10.17 5.39
C LEU A 44 8.24 8.77 5.42
N VAL A 45 6.96 8.67 5.78
CA VAL A 45 6.23 7.39 5.80
C VAL A 45 6.10 6.81 4.38
N LEU A 46 5.78 7.66 3.40
CA LEU A 46 5.70 7.28 1.98
C LEU A 46 7.04 6.76 1.44
N THR A 47 8.12 7.43 1.84
CA THR A 47 9.48 7.07 1.45
C THR A 47 9.86 5.73 2.08
N ALA A 48 9.59 5.53 3.38
CA ALA A 48 9.86 4.27 4.08
C ALA A 48 9.14 3.07 3.43
N LYS A 49 7.87 3.24 3.05
CA LYS A 49 7.09 2.23 2.30
C LYS A 49 7.75 1.86 0.98
N SER A 50 8.22 2.86 0.23
CA SER A 50 8.86 2.68 -1.08
C SER A 50 10.23 2.00 -0.97
N VAL A 51 11.03 2.38 0.03
CA VAL A 51 12.33 1.76 0.32
C VAL A 51 12.17 0.28 0.70
N ALA A 52 11.20 -0.04 1.57
CA ALA A 52 10.94 -1.42 1.99
C ALA A 52 10.53 -2.35 0.83
N ARG A 53 9.98 -1.81 -0.26
CA ARG A 53 9.55 -2.57 -1.44
C ARG A 53 10.42 -2.31 -2.68
N TYR A 54 11.52 -1.58 -2.52
CA TYR A 54 12.41 -1.16 -3.61
C TYR A 54 12.93 -2.34 -4.43
N ASP A 55 13.33 -3.43 -3.79
CA ASP A 55 13.84 -4.64 -4.47
C ASP A 55 12.83 -5.21 -5.49
N LYS A 56 11.54 -5.26 -5.12
CA LYS A 56 10.46 -5.75 -6.00
C LYS A 56 10.07 -4.72 -7.06
N ILE A 57 10.06 -3.44 -6.71
CA ILE A 57 9.79 -2.32 -7.62
C ILE A 57 10.89 -2.21 -8.68
N SER A 58 12.15 -2.43 -8.33
CA SER A 58 13.28 -2.28 -9.23
C SER A 58 13.42 -3.44 -10.23
N LYS A 59 12.81 -4.59 -9.93
CA LYS A 59 12.92 -5.82 -10.73
C LYS A 59 11.83 -5.94 -11.80
N ASP A 60 10.69 -5.26 -11.62
CA ASP A 60 9.56 -5.24 -12.54
C ASP A 60 9.04 -3.81 -12.76
N GLN A 61 9.26 -3.29 -13.97
CA GLN A 61 8.95 -1.90 -14.30
C GLN A 61 7.43 -1.62 -14.29
N ILE A 62 6.62 -2.57 -14.75
CA ILE A 62 5.16 -2.40 -14.82
C ILE A 62 4.57 -2.37 -13.41
N PHE A 63 5.06 -3.22 -12.51
CA PHE A 63 4.70 -3.21 -11.10
C PHE A 63 5.11 -1.90 -10.40
N SER A 64 6.30 -1.38 -10.72
CA SER A 64 6.79 -0.09 -10.21
C SER A 64 5.85 1.06 -10.57
N GLU A 65 5.48 1.17 -11.85
CA GLU A 65 4.61 2.23 -12.35
C GLU A 65 3.23 2.16 -11.70
N TYR A 66 2.63 0.96 -11.64
CA TYR A 66 1.32 0.77 -11.00
C TYR A 66 1.35 1.10 -9.50
N TYR A 67 2.40 0.66 -8.80
CA TYR A 67 2.58 0.93 -7.38
C TYR A 67 2.77 2.42 -7.07
N LEU A 68 3.61 3.11 -7.87
CA LEU A 68 3.87 4.54 -7.72
C LEU A 68 2.61 5.36 -8.02
N LEU A 69 1.93 5.08 -9.13
CA LEU A 69 0.66 5.74 -9.46
C LEU A 69 -0.39 5.54 -8.38
N GLY A 70 -0.58 4.31 -7.90
CA GLY A 70 -1.56 4.01 -6.86
C GLY A 70 -1.25 4.72 -5.55
N THR A 71 0.03 4.76 -5.17
CA THR A 71 0.49 5.42 -3.94
C THR A 71 0.30 6.94 -4.01
N LEU A 72 0.73 7.58 -5.11
CA LEU A 72 0.57 9.02 -5.32
C LEU A 72 -0.91 9.43 -5.40
N LEU A 73 -1.73 8.70 -6.14
CA LEU A 73 -3.17 8.96 -6.23
C LEU A 73 -3.85 8.83 -4.86
N SER A 74 -3.49 7.81 -4.07
CA SER A 74 -4.03 7.65 -2.73
C SER A 74 -3.63 8.79 -1.80
N THR A 75 -2.37 9.21 -1.82
CA THR A 75 -1.90 10.34 -0.99
C THR A 75 -2.58 11.64 -1.40
N LEU A 76 -2.71 11.89 -2.72
CA LEU A 76 -3.40 13.08 -3.23
C LEU A 76 -4.87 13.10 -2.81
N TYR A 77 -5.58 11.97 -2.94
CA TYR A 77 -6.98 11.86 -2.53
C TYR A 77 -7.16 12.21 -1.05
N VAL A 78 -6.30 11.68 -0.17
CA VAL A 78 -6.36 11.96 1.27
C VAL A 78 -6.13 13.45 1.58
N ILE A 79 -5.16 14.08 0.90
CA ILE A 79 -4.88 15.51 1.08
C ILE A 79 -6.07 16.37 0.64
N VAL A 80 -6.66 16.07 -0.53
CA VAL A 80 -7.82 16.80 -1.06
C VAL A 80 -9.04 16.62 -0.16
N ALA A 81 -9.32 15.38 0.27
CA ALA A 81 -10.43 15.09 1.17
C ALA A 81 -10.29 15.82 2.51
N PHE A 82 -9.08 15.84 3.09
CA PHE A 82 -8.82 16.56 4.33
C PHE A 82 -8.98 18.08 4.16
N SER A 83 -8.49 18.64 3.05
CA SER A 83 -8.63 20.07 2.76
C SER A 83 -10.07 20.52 2.49
N ILE A 84 -10.97 19.60 2.10
CA ILE A 84 -12.41 19.86 1.92
C ILE A 84 -13.19 19.74 3.23
N PHE A 85 -12.70 18.92 4.16
CA PHE A 85 -13.32 18.73 5.47
C PHE A 85 -12.99 19.87 6.45
N ILE A 86 -11.83 20.51 6.29
CA ILE A 86 -11.40 21.67 7.07
C ILE A 86 -12.08 22.96 6.60
#